data_AF-A0A3B8LHZ9-F1
#
_entry.id   AF-A0A3B8LHZ9-F1
#
_cell.length_a   1.000
_cell.length_b   1.000
_cell.length_c   1.000
_cell.angle_alpha   90.00
_cell.angle_beta   90.00
_cell.angle_gamma   90.00
#
_symmetry.space_group_name_H-M   'P 1'
#
loop_
_entity.id
_entity.type
_entity.pdbx_description
1 polymer ?
#
loop_
_entity_poly.entity_id
_entity_poly.type
_entity_poly.pdbx_seq_one_letter_code
_entity_poly.pdbx_strand_id
1 'polypeptide(L)'
;KGIRKHQEDALAFASYLQQSLKQDTALAARFPAWLGDLLAYEAACIEANQPSCRLLVRWFRYPVRDIARALFKEQPPPETTRMTLAVWLRPTSSHKLTHRLF
;
A
#
# COMPACT_ATOMS: atom_id res chain seq x y z
N LYS A 1 -0.06 -0.25 -25.33
CA LYS A 1 1.20 -0.52 -24.61
C LYS A 1 1.46 0.44 -23.41
N GLY A 2 0.48 1.20 -22.89
CA GLY A 2 0.70 2.19 -21.81
C GLY A 2 0.47 1.70 -20.37
N ILE A 3 -0.54 0.85 -20.13
CA ILE A 3 -0.99 0.49 -18.76
C ILE A 3 0.12 -0.18 -17.92
N ARG A 4 0.91 -1.07 -18.52
CA ARG A 4 1.96 -1.81 -17.83
C ARG A 4 3.12 -0.90 -17.38
N LYS A 5 3.49 0.07 -18.22
CA LYS A 5 4.53 1.06 -17.92
C LYS A 5 4.11 1.97 -16.75
N HIS A 6 2.86 2.41 -16.71
CA HIS A 6 2.36 3.22 -15.59
C HIS A 6 2.36 2.46 -14.25
N GLN A 7 2.12 1.15 -14.26
CA GLN A 7 2.20 0.33 -13.05
C GLN A 7 3.64 0.17 -12.56
N GLU A 8 4.59 -0.04 -13.48
CA GLU A 8 6.02 -0.15 -13.16
C GLU A 8 6.55 1.18 -12.61
N ASP A 9 6.19 2.31 -13.23
CA ASP A 9 6.57 3.65 -12.78
C ASP A 9 5.99 3.95 -11.38
N ALA A 10 4.72 3.58 -11.13
CA ALA A 10 4.08 3.77 -9.83
C ALA A 10 4.75 2.94 -8.72
N LEU A 11 5.13 1.69 -9.02
CA LEU A 11 5.87 0.82 -8.10
C LEU A 11 7.28 1.36 -7.82
N ALA A 12 7.98 1.85 -8.84
CA ALA A 12 9.30 2.45 -8.70
C ALA A 12 9.24 3.71 -7.84
N PHE A 13 8.24 4.57 -8.06
CA PHE A 13 8.01 5.77 -7.28
C PHE A 13 7.68 5.45 -5.81
N ALA A 14 6.78 4.50 -5.56
CA ALA A 14 6.46 4.06 -4.20
C ALA A 14 7.70 3.50 -3.48
N SER A 15 8.50 2.69 -4.16
CA SER A 15 9.74 2.12 -3.62
C SER A 15 10.76 3.21 -3.29
N TYR A 16 10.94 4.17 -4.20
CA TYR A 16 11.82 5.33 -4.00
C TYR A 16 11.39 6.12 -2.76
N LEU A 17 10.11 6.52 -2.66
CA LEU A 17 9.61 7.26 -1.51
C LEU A 17 9.77 6.50 -0.20
N GLN A 18 9.48 5.20 -0.18
CA GLN A 18 9.68 4.38 1.00
C GLN A 18 11.13 4.33 1.44
N GLN A 19 12.06 4.24 0.50
CA GLN A 19 13.48 4.24 0.79
C GLN A 19 13.92 5.62 1.31
N SER A 20 13.49 6.71 0.67
CA SER A 20 13.76 8.08 1.12
C SER A 20 13.21 8.34 2.53
N LEU A 21 11.97 7.93 2.83
CA LEU A 21 11.38 8.07 4.16
C LEU A 21 12.09 7.24 5.23
N LYS A 22 12.81 6.17 4.85
CA LYS A 22 13.61 5.36 5.78
C LYS A 22 15.02 5.92 6.00
N GLN A 23 15.61 6.52 4.97
CA GLN A 23 17.01 6.96 4.98
C GLN A 23 17.18 8.41 5.41
N ASP A 24 16.22 9.28 5.09
CA ASP A 24 16.25 10.69 5.40
C ASP A 24 15.30 11.00 6.58
N THR A 25 15.89 11.10 7.77
CA THR A 25 15.15 11.43 9.00
C THR A 25 14.51 12.81 8.94
N ALA A 26 15.10 13.77 8.23
CA ALA A 26 14.55 15.12 8.09
C ALA A 26 13.33 15.10 7.17
N LEU A 27 13.38 14.32 6.09
CA LEU A 27 12.22 14.06 5.23
C LEU A 27 11.12 13.32 6.01
N ALA A 28 11.48 12.27 6.75
CA ALA A 28 10.56 11.48 7.55
C ALA A 28 9.81 12.34 8.59
N ALA A 29 10.49 13.31 9.22
CA ALA A 29 9.89 14.23 10.17
C ALA A 29 8.86 15.19 9.55
N ARG A 30 8.88 15.39 8.22
CA ARG A 30 7.94 16.26 7.49
C ARG A 30 6.69 15.54 7.02
N PHE A 31 6.67 14.21 7.09
CA PHE A 31 5.55 13.40 6.65
C PHE A 31 4.92 12.62 7.80
N PRO A 32 3.62 12.33 7.72
CA PRO A 32 2.98 11.47 8.71
C PRO A 32 3.59 10.07 8.71
N ALA A 33 3.80 9.50 9.89
CA ALA A 33 4.42 8.18 10.04
C ALA A 33 3.63 7.04 9.35
N TRP A 34 2.32 7.22 9.14
CA TRP A 34 1.48 6.28 8.42
C TRP A 34 1.68 6.30 6.90
N LEU A 35 2.35 7.31 6.33
CA LEU A 35 2.52 7.46 4.88
C LEU A 35 3.30 6.28 4.28
N GLY A 36 4.32 5.79 4.99
CA GLY A 36 5.11 4.63 4.56
C GLY A 36 4.26 3.36 4.40
N ASP A 37 3.33 3.14 5.34
CA ASP A 37 2.39 2.01 5.30
C ASP A 37 1.35 2.17 4.20
N LEU A 38 0.85 3.40 3.97
CA LEU A 38 -0.07 3.66 2.87
C LEU A 38 0.58 3.41 1.50
N LEU A 39 1.81 3.88 1.30
CA LEU A 39 2.58 3.61 0.08
C LEU A 39 2.85 2.11 -0.10
N ALA A 40 3.16 1.40 0.98
CA ALA A 40 3.36 -0.05 0.96
C ALA A 40 2.08 -0.79 0.54
N TYR A 41 0.94 -0.33 1.04
CA TYR A 41 -0.37 -0.90 0.74
C TYR A 41 -0.76 -0.68 -0.73
N GLU A 42 -0.59 0.53 -1.27
CA GLU A 42 -0.88 0.82 -2.68
C GLU A 42 0.04 0.01 -3.62
N ALA A 43 1.33 -0.08 -3.30
CA ALA A 43 2.26 -0.92 -4.07
C ALA A 43 1.84 -2.41 -4.03
N ALA A 44 1.42 -2.90 -2.86
CA ALA A 44 0.93 -4.28 -2.70
C ALA A 44 -0.35 -4.54 -3.52
N CYS A 45 -1.24 -3.55 -3.67
CA CYS A 45 -2.41 -3.68 -4.55
C CYS A 45 -2.01 -3.86 -6.02
N ILE A 46 -0.99 -3.13 -6.49
CA ILE A 46 -0.48 -3.27 -7.86
C ILE A 46 0.20 -4.64 -8.03
N GLU A 47 1.03 -5.05 -7.05
CA GLU A 47 1.72 -6.35 -7.04
C GLU A 47 0.73 -7.52 -7.05
N ALA A 48 -0.27 -7.50 -6.18
CA ALA A 48 -1.30 -8.53 -6.08
C ALA A 48 -2.17 -8.63 -7.35
N ASN A 49 -2.24 -7.56 -8.15
CA ASN A 49 -3.00 -7.60 -9.38
C ASN A 49 -2.27 -8.40 -10.49
N GLN A 50 -0.96 -8.60 -10.38
CA GLN A 50 -0.19 -9.35 -11.36
C GLN A 50 -0.71 -10.80 -11.50
N PRO A 51 -0.80 -11.37 -12.71
CA PRO A 51 -1.32 -12.73 -12.93
C PRO A 51 -0.55 -13.84 -12.20
N SER A 52 0.74 -13.62 -11.96
CA SER A 52 1.64 -14.54 -11.24
C SER A 52 1.42 -14.54 -9.72
N CYS A 53 0.83 -13.48 -9.16
CA CYS A 53 0.59 -13.37 -7.73
C CYS A 53 -0.72 -14.07 -7.35
N ARG A 54 -0.62 -15.20 -6.63
CA ARG A 54 -1.78 -15.96 -6.14
C ARG A 54 -2.15 -15.59 -4.70
N LEU A 55 -1.16 -15.32 -3.87
CA LEU A 55 -1.33 -14.93 -2.47
C LEU A 55 -0.28 -13.87 -2.13
N LEU A 56 -0.74 -12.76 -1.59
CA LEU A 56 0.10 -11.74 -0.99
C LEU A 56 -0.43 -11.44 0.40
N VAL A 57 0.45 -11.40 1.39
CA VAL A 57 0.12 -11.07 2.76
C VAL A 57 1.08 -10.02 3.25
N ARG A 58 0.58 -8.92 3.82
CA ARG A 58 1.41 -7.87 4.40
C ARG A 58 0.84 -7.35 5.71
N TRP A 59 1.74 -7.02 6.63
CA TRP A 59 1.44 -6.37 7.89
C TRP A 59 1.73 -4.87 7.81
N PHE A 60 0.84 -4.08 8.39
CA PHE A 60 0.98 -2.64 8.54
C PHE A 60 0.86 -2.27 10.01
N ARG A 61 1.60 -1.24 10.43
CA ARG A 61 1.59 -0.68 11.79
C ARG A 61 0.38 0.25 11.99
N TYR A 62 -0.14 0.81 10.91
CA TYR A 62 -1.26 1.74 10.91
C TYR A 62 -2.51 1.19 10.21
N PRO A 63 -3.72 1.67 10.56
CA PRO A 63 -4.97 1.26 9.94
C PRO A 63 -5.14 1.86 8.54
N VAL A 64 -4.41 1.29 7.57
CA VAL A 64 -4.33 1.80 6.18
C VAL A 64 -5.70 1.99 5.52
N ARG A 65 -6.69 1.15 5.85
CA ARG A 65 -8.07 1.28 5.34
C ARG A 65 -8.72 2.59 5.79
N ASP A 66 -8.60 2.87 7.08
CA ASP A 66 -9.26 4.01 7.70
C ASP A 66 -8.55 5.30 7.32
N ILE A 67 -7.22 5.25 7.19
CA ILE A 67 -6.41 6.33 6.64
C ILE A 67 -6.81 6.63 5.20
N ALA A 68 -6.84 5.64 4.31
CA ALA A 68 -7.23 5.83 2.92
C ALA A 68 -8.66 6.40 2.79
N ARG A 69 -9.59 5.90 3.63
CA ARG A 69 -10.96 6.41 3.69
C ARG A 69 -11.02 7.85 4.20
N ALA A 70 -10.25 8.20 5.22
CA ALA A 70 -10.21 9.56 5.76
C ALA A 70 -9.67 10.53 4.71
N LEU A 71 -8.58 10.18 4.03
CA LEU A 71 -8.01 10.97 2.92
C LEU A 71 -9.01 11.15 1.78
N PHE A 72 -9.72 10.09 1.38
CA PHE A 72 -10.76 10.18 0.34
C PHE A 72 -11.91 11.11 0.73
N LYS A 73 -12.20 11.24 2.03
CA LYS A 73 -13.22 12.15 2.57
C LYS A 73 -12.68 13.53 2.97
N GLU A 74 -11.41 13.82 2.67
CA GLU A 74 -10.72 15.04 3.09
C GLU A 74 -10.77 15.27 4.62
N GLN A 75 -10.79 14.18 5.39
CA GLN A 75 -10.80 14.19 6.85
C GLN A 75 -9.39 13.90 7.40
N PRO A 76 -9.06 14.40 8.60
CA PRO A 76 -7.79 14.08 9.23
C PRO A 76 -7.71 12.56 9.47
N PRO A 77 -6.67 11.89 8.96
CA PRO A 77 -6.51 10.46 9.15
C PRO A 77 -6.18 10.13 10.62
N PRO A 78 -6.59 8.95 11.11
CA PRO A 78 -6.28 8.55 12.47
C PRO A 78 -4.76 8.36 12.63
N GLU A 79 -4.18 9.04 13.61
CA GLU A 79 -2.75 8.91 13.96
C GLU A 79 -2.47 7.71 14.88
N THR A 80 -3.52 7.00 15.30
CA THR A 80 -3.40 5.86 16.21
C THR A 80 -2.79 4.65 15.49
N THR A 81 -1.77 4.06 16.10
CA THR A 81 -1.20 2.79 15.64
C THR A 81 -2.17 1.65 15.92
N ARG A 82 -2.57 0.94 14.87
CA ARG A 82 -3.37 -0.28 14.95
C ARG A 82 -2.83 -1.24 13.89
N MET A 83 -2.21 -2.32 14.37
CA MET A 83 -1.70 -3.34 13.46
C MET A 83 -2.82 -3.85 12.57
N THR A 84 -2.55 -3.85 11.27
CA THR A 84 -3.50 -4.25 10.24
C THR A 84 -2.86 -5.31 9.37
N LEU A 85 -3.56 -6.43 9.18
CA LEU A 85 -3.14 -7.49 8.29
C LEU A 85 -3.91 -7.39 6.98
N ALA A 86 -3.20 -7.31 5.86
CA ALA A 86 -3.79 -7.36 4.54
C ALA A 86 -3.50 -8.67 3.85
N VAL A 87 -4.54 -9.26 3.25
CA VAL A 87 -4.47 -10.49 2.49
C VAL A 87 -5.10 -10.27 1.13
N TRP A 88 -4.33 -10.52 0.08
CA TRP A 88 -4.81 -10.60 -1.30
C TRP A 88 -4.71 -12.04 -1.77
N LEU A 89 -5.84 -12.60 -2.21
CA LEU A 89 -5.93 -13.99 -2.62
C LEU A 89 -6.61 -14.09 -4.00
N ARG A 90 -5.94 -14.80 -4.90
CA ARG A 90 -6.42 -15.22 -6.21
C ARG A 90 -6.22 -16.74 -6.34
N PRO A 91 -7.25 -17.56 -6.03
CA PRO A 91 -7.09 -19.00 -5.94
C PRO A 91 -6.75 -19.67 -7.28
N THR A 92 -7.26 -19.14 -8.39
CA THR A 92 -6.90 -19.57 -9.75
C THR A 92 -6.74 -18.34 -10.66
N SER A 93 -6.00 -18.49 -11.77
CA SER A 93 -5.70 -17.37 -12.69
C SER A 93 -6.96 -16.70 -13.28
N SER A 94 -8.06 -17.43 -13.36
CA SER A 94 -9.34 -16.96 -13.89
C SER A 94 -10.26 -16.30 -12.84
N HIS A 95 -9.92 -16.42 -11.56
CA HIS A 95 -10.75 -15.85 -10.48
C HIS A 95 -10.39 -14.39 -10.21
N LYS A 96 -11.39 -13.59 -9.83
CA LYS A 96 -11.18 -12.21 -9.38
C LYS A 96 -10.30 -12.19 -8.13
N LEU A 97 -9.39 -11.22 -8.06
CA LEU A 97 -8.58 -10.97 -6.87
C LEU A 97 -9.50 -10.59 -5.71
N THR A 98 -9.42 -11.32 -4.61
CA THR A 98 -10.09 -10.98 -3.35
C THR A 98 -9.10 -10.32 -2.42
N HIS A 99 -9.55 -9.29 -1.69
CA HIS A 99 -8.72 -8.52 -0.78
C HIS A 99 -9.46 -8.32 0.55
N ARG A 100 -8.78 -8.58 1.67
CA ARG A 100 -9.30 -8.40 3.03
C ARG A 100 -8.27 -7.75 3.93
N LEU A 101 -8.75 -6.86 4.80
CA LEU A 101 -8.00 -6.20 5.86
C LEU A 101 -8.57 -6.63 7.21
N PHE A 102 -7.71 -7.03 8.14
CA PHE A 102 -8.03 -7.47 9.50
C PHE A 102 -7.42 -6.52 10.53
#